data_AF-A0A0G0V845-F1
#
_entry.id   AF-A0A0G0V845-F1
#
_cell.length_a   1.000
_cell.length_b   1.000
_cell.length_c   1.000
_cell.angle_alpha   90.00
_cell.angle_beta   90.00
_cell.angle_gamma   90.00
#
_symmetry.space_group_name_H-M   'P 1'
#
loop_
_entity.id
_entity.type
_entity.pdbx_description
1 polymer ?
#
loop_
_entity_poly.entity_id
_entity_poly.type
_entity_poly.pdbx_seq_one_letter_code
_entity_poly.pdbx_strand_id
1 'polypeptide(L)'
;MFFSLKDMLPQAMQRARMTRQVEALHIVETCNDFLQILLPSGRKTDAEAISFQEGSLLIRCENASVAQFIRIRTDELCKQFSLKYPEVRIQNIHIRLGSQICDIINENGV
;
A
#
# COMPACT_ATOMS: atom_id res chain seq x y z
N MET A 1 10.09 43.76 5.13
CA MET A 1 10.36 42.50 4.43
C MET A 1 9.33 41.49 4.92
N PHE A 2 8.15 41.47 4.31
CA PHE A 2 7.07 40.55 4.67
C PHE A 2 7.17 39.35 3.72
N PHE A 3 7.69 38.22 4.20
CA PHE A 3 7.60 36.96 3.47
C PHE A 3 6.12 36.54 3.49
N SER A 4 5.51 36.54 2.30
CA SER A 4 4.08 36.34 2.13
C SER A 4 3.71 34.88 2.43
N LEU A 5 2.68 34.66 3.25
CA LEU A 5 2.05 33.35 3.48
C LEU A 5 1.72 32.60 2.16
N LYS A 6 1.52 33.34 1.06
CA LYS A 6 1.29 32.78 -0.28
C LYS A 6 2.47 31.98 -0.84
N ASP A 7 3.71 32.26 -0.44
CA ASP A 7 4.89 31.53 -0.94
C ASP A 7 5.23 30.29 -0.10
N MET A 8 4.70 30.22 1.13
CA MET A 8 4.90 29.07 2.03
C MET A 8 3.87 27.96 1.80
N LEU A 9 2.67 28.29 1.33
CA LEU A 9 1.61 27.30 1.01
C LEU A 9 2.03 26.28 -0.06
N PRO A 10 2.63 26.67 -1.20
CA PRO A 10 3.05 25.71 -2.23
C PRO A 10 4.14 24.76 -1.74
N GLN A 11 5.12 25.27 -1.00
CA GLN A 11 6.21 24.46 -0.47
C GLN A 11 5.76 23.52 0.65
N ALA A 12 4.85 23.96 1.51
CA ALA A 12 4.27 23.11 2.55
C ALA A 12 3.41 22.00 1.94
N MET A 13 2.64 22.31 0.90
CA MET A 13 1.86 21.31 0.16
C MET A 13 2.74 20.31 -0.60
N GLN A 14 3.82 20.76 -1.24
CA GLN A 14 4.78 19.87 -1.90
C GLN A 14 5.43 18.93 -0.89
N ARG A 15 5.89 19.45 0.25
CA ARG A 15 6.44 18.63 1.35
C ARG A 15 5.43 17.61 1.87
N ALA A 16 4.20 18.03 2.12
CA ALA A 16 3.14 17.12 2.58
C ALA A 16 2.84 15.99 1.57
N ARG A 17 2.88 16.28 0.26
CA ARG A 17 2.72 15.25 -0.78
C ARG A 17 3.90 14.28 -0.83
N MET A 18 5.12 14.78 -0.72
CA MET A 18 6.33 13.93 -0.69
C MET A 18 6.36 13.04 0.55
N THR A 19 6.05 13.59 1.73
CA THR A 19 5.97 12.81 2.98
C THR A 19 4.96 11.67 2.86
N ARG A 20 3.76 11.94 2.32
CA ARG A 20 2.74 10.89 2.09
C ARG A 20 3.18 9.81 1.10
N GLN A 21 3.94 10.17 0.07
CA GLN A 21 4.46 9.19 -0.89
C GLN A 21 5.53 8.29 -0.27
N VAL A 22 6.40 8.85 0.56
CA VAL A 22 7.42 8.07 1.29
C VAL A 22 6.77 7.14 2.31
N GLU A 23 5.77 7.63 3.06
CA GLU A 23 4.98 6.81 3.98
C GLU A 23 4.26 5.66 3.25
N ALA A 24 3.62 5.96 2.12
CA ALA A 24 2.96 4.95 1.30
C ALA A 24 3.94 3.87 0.80
N LEU A 25 5.12 4.27 0.35
CA LEU A 25 6.16 3.33 -0.07
C LEU A 25 6.57 2.42 1.09
N HIS A 26 6.81 2.98 2.26
CA HIS A 26 7.25 2.22 3.43
C HIS A 26 6.19 1.22 3.93
N ILE A 27 4.91 1.57 3.80
CA ILE A 27 3.78 0.69 4.10
C ILE A 27 3.71 -0.47 3.10
N VAL A 28 3.88 -0.17 1.82
CA VAL A 28 3.92 -1.18 0.75
C VAL A 28 5.08 -2.15 0.97
N GLU A 29 6.29 -1.64 1.25
CA GLU A 29 7.46 -2.45 1.56
C GLU A 29 7.23 -3.35 2.79
N THR A 30 6.72 -2.78 3.88
CA THR A 30 6.39 -3.57 5.07
C THR A 30 5.33 -4.63 4.79
N CYS A 31 4.39 -4.34 3.89
CA CYS A 31 3.36 -5.33 3.53
C CYS A 31 3.99 -6.47 2.75
N ASN A 32 4.92 -6.17 1.86
CA ASN A 32 5.67 -7.18 1.12
C ASN A 32 6.49 -8.07 2.06
N ASP A 33 7.17 -7.49 3.05
CA ASP A 33 7.89 -8.27 4.07
C ASP A 33 6.94 -9.19 4.85
N PHE A 34 5.76 -8.68 5.24
CA PHE A 34 4.76 -9.49 5.93
C PHE A 34 4.22 -10.62 5.04
N LEU A 35 3.92 -10.34 3.78
CA LEU A 35 3.47 -11.34 2.82
C LEU A 35 4.51 -12.45 2.61
N GLN A 36 5.81 -12.11 2.60
CA GLN A 36 6.88 -13.10 2.50
C GLN A 36 7.01 -14.02 3.73
N ILE A 37 6.57 -13.57 4.90
CA ILE A 37 6.53 -14.38 6.14
C ILE A 37 5.25 -15.21 6.18
N LEU A 38 4.12 -14.62 5.75
CA LEU A 38 2.80 -15.22 5.79
C LEU A 38 2.64 -16.37 4.78
N LEU A 39 3.24 -16.22 3.60
CA LEU A 39 3.09 -17.18 2.51
C LEU A 39 3.98 -18.41 2.71
N PRO A 40 3.46 -19.61 2.42
CA PRO A 40 4.24 -20.84 2.52
C PRO A 40 5.44 -20.83 1.57
N SER A 41 6.51 -21.51 1.98
CA SER A 41 7.74 -21.67 1.21
C SER A 41 7.45 -22.09 -0.23
N GLY A 42 7.95 -21.32 -1.21
CA GLY A 42 7.70 -21.54 -2.63
C GLY A 42 6.56 -20.73 -3.25
N ARG A 43 5.79 -19.97 -2.44
CA ARG A 43 4.72 -19.06 -2.93
C ARG A 43 4.94 -17.60 -2.56
N LYS A 44 6.13 -17.23 -2.09
CA LYS A 44 6.43 -15.87 -1.62
C LYS A 44 6.29 -14.81 -2.71
N THR A 45 6.44 -15.20 -3.97
CA THR A 45 6.30 -14.34 -5.15
C THR A 45 4.87 -14.26 -5.67
N ASP A 46 3.95 -15.07 -5.13
CA ASP A 46 2.57 -15.14 -5.61
C ASP A 46 1.70 -13.97 -5.12
N ALA A 47 2.23 -13.09 -4.26
CA ALA A 47 1.55 -11.87 -3.86
C ALA A 47 2.52 -10.70 -3.66
N GLU A 48 2.05 -9.50 -3.99
CA GLU A 48 2.80 -8.25 -3.88
C GLU A 48 1.84 -7.11 -3.57
N ALA A 49 2.17 -6.31 -2.56
CA ALA A 49 1.54 -5.01 -2.35
C ALA A 49 2.05 -4.03 -3.41
N ILE A 50 1.11 -3.38 -4.11
CA ILE A 50 1.42 -2.48 -5.23
C ILE A 50 1.30 -1.02 -4.81
N SER A 51 0.27 -0.70 -4.02
CA SER A 51 0.01 0.69 -3.65
C SER A 51 -0.70 0.81 -2.32
N PHE A 52 -0.47 1.95 -1.68
CA PHE A 52 -1.20 2.40 -0.51
C PHE A 52 -1.64 3.84 -0.73
N GLN A 53 -2.94 4.10 -0.66
CA GLN A 53 -3.50 5.44 -0.82
C GLN A 53 -4.71 5.61 0.10
N GLU A 54 -4.71 6.68 0.89
CA GLU A 54 -5.86 7.08 1.73
C GLU A 54 -6.40 5.96 2.62
N GLY A 55 -5.51 5.16 3.22
CA GLY A 55 -5.90 4.03 4.08
C GLY A 55 -6.33 2.77 3.30
N SER A 56 -6.24 2.78 1.99
CA SER A 56 -6.55 1.63 1.14
C SER A 56 -5.25 0.99 0.61
N LEU A 57 -5.06 -0.29 0.92
CA LEU A 57 -3.91 -1.08 0.48
C LEU A 57 -4.33 -1.99 -0.68
N LEU A 58 -3.59 -1.97 -1.78
CA LEU A 58 -3.80 -2.85 -2.93
C LEU A 58 -2.75 -3.95 -2.96
N ILE A 59 -3.22 -5.20 -2.96
CA ILE A 59 -2.39 -6.40 -3.06
C ILE A 59 -2.74 -7.14 -4.36
N ARG A 60 -1.72 -7.37 -5.18
CA ARG A 60 -1.75 -8.28 -6.32
C ARG A 60 -1.53 -9.70 -5.83
N CYS A 61 -2.28 -10.63 -6.39
CA CYS A 61 -2.03 -12.06 -6.24
C CYS A 61 -1.98 -12.74 -7.61
N GLU A 62 -1.08 -13.68 -7.79
CA GLU A 62 -0.96 -14.46 -9.03
C GLU A 62 -2.15 -15.42 -9.24
N ASN A 63 -2.74 -15.93 -8.15
CA ASN A 63 -3.84 -16.89 -8.23
C ASN A 63 -4.90 -16.68 -7.13
N ALA A 64 -6.11 -17.18 -7.41
CA ALA A 64 -7.28 -17.06 -6.52
C ALA A 64 -7.07 -17.73 -5.16
N SER A 65 -6.30 -18.82 -5.11
CA SER A 65 -6.00 -19.54 -3.87
C SER A 65 -5.18 -18.67 -2.90
N VAL A 66 -4.17 -17.96 -3.41
CA VAL A 66 -3.37 -17.02 -2.63
C VAL A 66 -4.19 -15.80 -2.22
N ALA A 67 -5.01 -15.27 -3.14
CA ALA A 67 -5.94 -14.17 -2.81
C ALA A 67 -6.89 -14.54 -1.66
N GLN A 68 -7.49 -15.74 -1.71
CA GLN A 68 -8.38 -16.22 -0.66
C GLN A 68 -7.63 -16.48 0.66
N PHE A 69 -6.41 -17.02 0.58
CA PHE A 69 -5.56 -17.23 1.74
C PHE A 69 -5.24 -15.92 2.49
N ILE A 70 -4.96 -14.85 1.75
CA ILE A 70 -4.70 -13.51 2.31
C ILE A 70 -6.00 -12.89 2.83
N ARG A 71 -7.14 -13.05 2.12
CA ARG A 71 -8.46 -12.58 2.58
C ARG A 71 -8.80 -13.09 3.98
N ILE A 72 -8.59 -14.38 4.24
CA ILE A 72 -8.90 -14.99 5.54
C ILE A 72 -7.99 -14.44 6.66
N ARG A 73 -6.81 -13.91 6.33
CA ARG A 73 -5.83 -13.36 7.27
C ARG A 73 -5.74 -11.83 7.23
N THR A 74 -6.69 -11.17 6.57
CA THR A 74 -6.70 -9.72 6.41
C THR A 74 -6.78 -9.01 7.76
N ASP A 75 -7.53 -9.56 8.72
CA ASP A 75 -7.61 -9.01 10.08
C ASP A 75 -6.28 -9.11 10.84
N GLU A 76 -5.50 -10.17 10.63
CA GLU A 76 -4.18 -10.33 11.23
C GLU A 76 -3.20 -9.31 10.65
N LEU A 77 -3.25 -9.09 9.33
CA LEU A 77 -2.47 -8.08 8.64
C LEU A 77 -2.81 -6.68 9.18
N CYS A 78 -4.10 -6.33 9.26
CA CYS A 78 -4.55 -5.04 9.80
C CYS A 78 -4.07 -4.82 11.25
N LYS A 79 -4.11 -5.85 12.10
CA LYS A 79 -3.65 -5.75 13.50
C LYS A 79 -2.15 -5.51 13.59
N GLN A 80 -1.35 -6.27 12.83
CA GLN A 80 0.11 -6.09 12.79
C GLN A 80 0.51 -4.70 12.30
N PHE A 81 -0.18 -4.21 11.25
CA PHE A 81 0.05 -2.86 10.76
C PHE A 81 -0.36 -1.78 11.76
N SER A 82 -1.49 -1.94 12.44
CA SER A 82 -1.95 -0.99 13.45
C SER A 82 -1.00 -0.89 14.65
N LEU A 83 -0.31 -1.99 14.99
CA LEU A 83 0.72 -2.00 16.03
C LEU A 83 2.00 -1.29 15.58
N LYS A 84 2.40 -1.47 14.32
CA LYS A 84 3.66 -0.93 13.78
C LYS A 84 3.54 0.53 13.32
N TYR A 85 2.35 0.95 12.87
CA TYR A 85 2.05 2.29 12.37
C TYR A 85 0.72 2.81 12.95
N PRO A 86 0.70 3.22 14.22
CA PRO A 86 -0.53 3.66 14.89
C PRO A 86 -1.14 4.93 14.27
N GLU A 87 -0.31 5.77 13.63
CA GLU A 87 -0.77 6.98 12.93
C GLU A 87 -1.36 6.69 11.55
N VAL A 88 -1.09 5.50 10.99
CA VAL A 88 -1.59 5.11 9.67
C VAL A 88 -2.62 4.01 9.78
N ARG A 89 -3.88 4.38 9.56
CA ARG A 89 -5.00 3.45 9.63
C ARG A 89 -5.23 2.80 8.27
N ILE A 90 -4.95 1.50 8.17
CA ILE A 90 -5.46 0.69 7.06
C ILE A 90 -6.96 0.51 7.29
N GLN A 91 -7.75 1.08 6.40
CA GLN A 91 -9.21 1.04 6.41
C GLN A 91 -9.73 -0.05 5.49
N ASN A 92 -9.09 -0.23 4.32
CA ASN A 92 -9.51 -1.18 3.31
C ASN A 92 -8.32 -1.93 2.73
N ILE A 93 -8.51 -3.22 2.44
CA ILE A 93 -7.54 -4.04 1.71
C ILE A 93 -8.21 -4.59 0.46
N HIS A 94 -7.71 -4.15 -0.69
CA HIS A 94 -8.16 -4.62 -1.99
C HIS A 94 -7.21 -5.70 -2.49
N ILE A 95 -7.76 -6.88 -2.76
CA ILE A 95 -7.01 -8.01 -3.29
C ILE A 95 -7.48 -8.28 -4.71
N ARG A 96 -6.55 -8.19 -5.65
CA ARG A 96 -6.79 -8.34 -7.10
C ARG A 96 -5.89 -9.42 -7.68
N LEU A 97 -6.40 -10.13 -8.68
CA LEU A 97 -5.60 -11.09 -9.44
C LEU A 97 -4.71 -10.35 -10.43
N GLY A 98 -3.48 -10.84 -10.66
CA GLY A 98 -2.50 -10.19 -11.52
C GLY A 98 -2.99 -9.96 -12.95
N SER A 99 -3.82 -10.87 -13.46
CA SER A 99 -4.49 -10.73 -14.77
C SER A 99 -5.47 -9.54 -14.86
N GLN A 100 -5.90 -8.97 -13.73
CA GLN A 100 -6.84 -7.85 -13.64
C GLN A 100 -6.16 -6.49 -13.34
N ILE A 101 -4.83 -6.48 -13.17
CA ILE A 101 -4.08 -5.26 -12.83
C ILE A 101 -3.47 -4.59 -14.07
N CYS A 102 -3.37 -5.33 -15.18
CA CYS A 102 -2.84 -4.83 -16.45
C CYS A 102 -3.64 -3.63 -17.02
N ASP A 103 -4.90 -3.45 -16.62
CA ASP A 103 -5.75 -2.36 -17.13
C ASP A 103 -5.53 -1.02 -16.40
N ILE A 104 -5.08 -1.02 -15.13
CA ILE A 104 -5.03 0.20 -14.30
C ILE A 104 -3.69 0.95 -14.46
N ILE A 105 -2.60 0.23 -14.76
CA ILE A 105 -1.28 0.84 -14.96
C ILE A 105 -1.23 1.59 -16.31
N ASN A 106 -2.00 1.16 -17.30
CA ASN A 106 -2.08 1.84 -18.60
C ASN A 106 -2.96 3.10 -18.59
N GLU A 107 -3.94 3.22 -17.68
CA GLU A 107 -4.80 4.41 -17.62
C GLU A 107 -4.22 5.57 -16.79
N ASN A 108 -3.21 5.32 -15.96
CA ASN A 108 -2.56 6.35 -15.14
C ASN A 108 -1.06 6.55 -15.46
N GLY A 109 -0.58 5.98 -16.56
CA GLY A 109 0.81 5.99 -16.98
C GLY A 109 1.03 6.58 -18.38
N VAL A 110 0.83 7.89 -18.51
CA VAL A 110 1.57 8.93 -19.29
C VAL A 110 0.62 10.10 -19.58
#